data_AF-A0A1U7J299-F1
#
_entry.id   AF-A0A1U7J299-F1
#
_cell.length_a   1.000
_cell.length_b   1.000
_cell.length_c   1.000
_cell.angle_alpha   90.00
_cell.angle_beta   90.00
_cell.angle_gamma   90.00
#
_symmetry.space_group_name_H-M   'P 1'
#
loop_
_entity.id
_entity.type
_entity.pdbx_description
1 polymer ?
#
loop_
_entity_poly.entity_id
_entity_poly.type
_entity_poly.pdbx_seq_one_letter_code
_entity_poly.pdbx_strand_id
1 'polypeptide(L)'
;MMGRVASIPALILLVALGVVSGAGAVASPPNPASAQETLAQPDVLRVGATEQTSTSGLTVADFNLPLGVLRIGDRQAAIPDWRLIAFSDLPVLAESGTWGSVSWQRGDAIADVLTVGDLQGGFDVHLLTIAAIADQLGVYASKGRDGGIRAIPLNKFGLLNYQTLSSLVRVAPALLSLRVSDSRLVKDLIAIVDPTFVATGGTLGELIKQHPKYGEISLSYLDLANYTFSELPGIEIAPIQNFSQWESAKLTEVPLLEHLSLWTLPGKIGVQGEIAIATVQEADEGALEVVFSAPDSAPGPARSLTWWVGQLQVGGLGTGDLTTVNQGLEPLGAAIYNPSFKVVPHWVSRDEIQLVAYFRTCRRSGEGTAADCSPYGIGPIPFMVVKPGDAVFLGQQAFGAIPYSPTPETPALAPDESSRVSQAIEALADNPGPAGLVAFSSTLALALVWGLWKGNPAQLFTLLAQVTRDLPPVQNQSQKHSSTRSRPNPKSQKKA
;
A
#
# COMPACT_ATOMS: atom_id res chain seq x y z
N MET A 1 -11.18 56.60 -27.50
CA MET A 1 -11.41 57.78 -26.62
C MET A 1 -11.61 57.23 -25.22
N MET A 2 -10.61 57.31 -24.33
CA MET A 2 -10.33 58.45 -23.43
C MET A 2 -11.43 58.68 -22.38
N GLY A 3 -11.09 58.38 -21.12
CA GLY A 3 -11.88 58.66 -19.92
C GLY A 3 -11.07 58.24 -18.68
N ARG A 4 -10.52 59.21 -17.93
CA ARG A 4 -9.54 58.98 -16.85
C ARG A 4 -10.18 58.93 -15.46
N VAL A 5 -9.67 58.01 -14.64
CA VAL A 5 -9.17 58.19 -13.25
C VAL A 5 -10.01 59.01 -12.25
N ALA A 6 -10.33 58.36 -11.13
CA ALA A 6 -10.29 58.97 -9.79
C ALA A 6 -9.67 57.97 -8.80
N SER A 7 -8.87 58.45 -7.85
CA SER A 7 -8.07 57.66 -6.89
C SER A 7 -8.43 58.02 -5.44
N ILE A 8 -7.63 57.55 -4.46
CA ILE A 8 -7.50 57.98 -3.03
C ILE A 8 -8.25 57.07 -2.03
N PRO A 9 -7.70 56.72 -0.84
CA PRO A 9 -6.30 56.78 -0.34
C PRO A 9 -5.74 55.42 0.17
N ALA A 10 -4.45 55.43 0.53
CA ALA A 10 -3.83 54.44 1.42
C ALA A 10 -3.42 55.10 2.76
N LEU A 11 -3.28 54.31 3.83
CA LEU A 11 -2.76 54.68 5.16
C LEU A 11 -1.90 53.50 5.67
N ILE A 12 -0.56 53.50 5.52
CA ILE A 12 0.51 54.12 6.35
C ILE A 12 0.70 53.46 7.74
N LEU A 13 1.89 52.83 7.90
CA LEU A 13 2.72 52.45 9.08
C LEU A 13 3.56 51.20 8.66
N LEU A 14 4.82 50.92 9.01
CA LEU A 14 5.95 51.56 9.72
C LEU A 14 7.26 51.28 8.90
N VAL A 15 8.20 52.22 8.72
CA VAL A 15 9.50 52.35 9.45
C VAL A 15 10.39 51.08 9.36
N ALA A 16 11.43 51.02 8.51
CA ALA A 16 12.79 51.63 8.61
C ALA A 16 13.71 50.91 9.65
N LEU A 17 15.05 50.75 9.51
CA LEU A 17 16.07 51.35 8.62
C LEU A 17 17.36 50.47 8.60
N GLY A 18 18.19 50.57 7.54
CA GLY A 18 19.65 50.29 7.56
C GLY A 18 20.15 49.45 6.35
N VAL A 19 20.87 49.94 5.33
CA VAL A 19 22.24 50.54 5.28
C VAL A 19 23.35 49.52 5.57
N VAL A 20 24.42 49.28 4.76
CA VAL A 20 24.81 49.64 3.38
C VAL A 20 25.89 48.62 2.93
N SER A 21 25.92 48.21 1.65
CA SER A 21 27.08 47.62 0.96
C SER A 21 26.89 47.86 -0.54
N GLY A 22 27.88 48.17 -1.38
CA GLY A 22 29.34 48.10 -1.21
C GLY A 22 29.94 47.42 -2.45
N ALA A 23 30.16 48.17 -3.52
CA ALA A 23 30.54 47.61 -4.83
C ALA A 23 32.02 47.19 -4.90
N GLY A 24 32.33 46.10 -5.63
CA GLY A 24 33.72 45.66 -5.81
C GLY A 24 33.94 44.56 -6.85
N ALA A 25 34.55 44.96 -7.98
CA ALA A 25 35.39 44.20 -8.90
C ALA A 25 34.83 42.93 -9.63
N VAL A 26 34.95 43.00 -10.97
CA VAL A 26 34.85 41.87 -11.91
C VAL A 26 36.23 41.22 -12.06
N ALA A 27 36.29 39.88 -12.12
CA ALA A 27 37.47 39.12 -12.52
C ALA A 27 37.11 38.01 -13.53
N SER A 28 37.93 37.85 -14.56
CA SER A 28 37.74 36.87 -15.65
C SER A 28 38.07 35.43 -15.21
N PRO A 29 37.51 34.40 -15.88
CA PRO A 29 37.68 33.00 -15.48
C PRO A 29 39.03 32.40 -15.91
N PRO A 30 39.58 31.44 -15.14
CA PRO A 30 40.71 30.61 -15.58
C PRO A 30 40.28 29.44 -16.47
N ASN A 31 41.28 28.88 -17.17
CA ASN A 31 41.18 27.91 -18.26
C ASN A 31 40.94 26.45 -17.75
N PRO A 32 40.11 25.61 -18.42
CA PRO A 32 39.80 24.26 -17.93
C PRO A 32 40.83 23.23 -18.42
N ALA A 33 41.91 22.99 -17.64
CA ALA A 33 42.92 22.00 -18.01
C ALA A 33 43.74 21.40 -16.83
N SER A 34 43.08 20.92 -15.77
CA SER A 34 43.64 19.91 -14.84
C SER A 34 42.64 19.54 -13.74
N ALA A 35 41.92 18.42 -13.91
CA ALA A 35 41.05 17.83 -12.89
C ALA A 35 40.93 16.31 -13.07
N GLN A 36 42.04 15.60 -12.84
CA GLN A 36 41.96 14.23 -12.31
C GLN A 36 42.20 14.35 -10.81
N GLU A 37 41.14 14.63 -10.07
CA GLU A 37 41.16 14.70 -8.62
C GLU A 37 40.48 13.45 -8.06
N THR A 38 41.21 12.78 -7.16
CA THR A 38 40.78 11.58 -6.44
C THR A 38 39.41 11.81 -5.81
N LEU A 39 38.45 10.87 -5.99
CA LEU A 39 37.20 10.91 -5.21
C LEU A 39 37.53 10.72 -3.73
N ALA A 40 37.57 11.83 -2.99
CA ALA A 40 37.41 11.80 -1.55
C ALA A 40 35.99 11.32 -1.24
N GLN A 41 35.86 10.37 -0.31
CA GLN A 41 34.57 10.06 0.30
C GLN A 41 34.08 11.30 1.06
N PRO A 42 32.78 11.64 1.03
CA PRO A 42 32.26 12.81 1.75
C PRO A 42 32.43 12.62 3.27
N ASP A 43 32.78 13.69 3.97
CA ASP A 43 32.95 13.71 5.42
C ASP A 43 31.68 13.19 6.13
N VAL A 44 31.81 12.04 6.78
CA VAL A 44 30.76 11.43 7.58
C VAL A 44 30.69 12.14 8.93
N LEU A 45 29.50 12.63 9.29
CA LEU A 45 29.21 13.21 10.60
C LEU A 45 29.23 12.12 11.69
N ARG A 46 30.43 11.79 12.19
CA ARG A 46 30.68 10.91 13.33
C ARG A 46 30.32 11.64 14.63
N VAL A 47 29.10 11.41 15.14
CA VAL A 47 28.76 11.78 16.51
C VAL A 47 29.49 10.82 17.44
N GLY A 48 30.36 11.34 18.31
CA GLY A 48 31.31 10.54 19.09
C GLY A 48 30.62 9.53 20.02
N ALA A 49 30.88 8.24 19.79
CA ALA A 49 30.39 7.15 20.61
C ALA A 49 31.28 6.90 21.85
N THR A 50 31.40 7.89 22.74
CA THR A 50 31.94 7.66 24.08
C THR A 50 30.91 6.91 24.92
N GLU A 51 31.18 5.63 25.18
CA GLU A 51 30.53 4.74 26.16
C GLU A 51 29.11 5.19 26.59
N GLN A 52 28.16 5.16 25.65
CA GLN A 52 26.79 5.57 25.93
C GLN A 52 26.11 4.53 26.84
N THR A 53 26.13 4.81 28.15
CA THR A 53 25.09 4.33 29.07
C THR A 53 23.74 4.63 28.46
N SER A 54 22.92 3.60 28.25
CA SER A 54 21.69 3.69 27.49
C SER A 54 20.72 4.74 28.04
N THR A 55 20.52 5.83 27.29
CA THR A 55 19.38 6.73 27.48
C THR A 55 18.11 6.14 26.87
N SER A 56 18.26 5.30 25.83
CA SER A 56 17.22 4.42 25.32
C SER A 56 16.97 3.28 26.31
N GLY A 57 16.01 3.46 27.23
CA GLY A 57 15.57 2.43 28.18
C GLY A 57 14.79 1.29 27.50
N LEU A 58 15.44 0.59 26.56
CA LEU A 58 15.02 -0.66 25.95
C LEU A 58 15.69 -1.83 26.67
N THR A 59 14.96 -2.95 26.71
CA THR A 59 15.35 -4.20 27.36
C THR A 59 15.16 -5.35 26.39
N VAL A 60 15.81 -6.49 26.62
CA VAL A 60 15.62 -7.70 25.80
C VAL A 60 14.14 -8.13 25.71
N ALA A 61 13.32 -7.81 26.71
CA ALA A 61 11.88 -8.10 26.72
C ALA A 61 11.08 -7.30 25.67
N ASP A 62 11.60 -6.17 25.20
CA ASP A 62 10.99 -5.34 24.15
C ASP A 62 11.22 -5.92 22.74
N PHE A 63 12.15 -6.87 22.58
CA PHE A 63 12.49 -7.54 21.32
C PHE A 63 11.82 -8.92 21.24
N ASN A 64 10.48 -8.93 21.22
CA ASN A 64 9.66 -10.12 21.40
C ASN A 64 9.01 -10.69 20.11
N LEU A 65 9.46 -10.26 18.93
CA LEU A 65 8.93 -10.74 17.65
C LEU A 65 9.04 -12.27 17.52
N PRO A 66 8.01 -12.98 17.01
CA PRO A 66 8.10 -14.41 16.74
C PRO A 66 9.17 -14.66 15.67
N LEU A 67 10.06 -15.62 15.93
CA LEU A 67 11.18 -15.92 15.04
C LEU A 67 10.98 -17.25 14.31
N GLY A 68 11.28 -17.24 13.01
CA GLY A 68 11.45 -18.42 12.16
C GLY A 68 12.93 -18.67 11.83
N VAL A 69 13.19 -19.74 11.09
CA VAL A 69 14.53 -20.07 10.58
C VAL A 69 14.56 -19.99 9.06
N LEU A 70 15.33 -19.05 8.53
CA LEU A 70 15.66 -18.99 7.11
C LEU A 70 16.84 -19.91 6.82
N ARG A 71 16.79 -20.67 5.73
CA ARG A 71 17.92 -21.49 5.24
C ARG A 71 18.32 -21.04 3.84
N ILE A 72 19.61 -20.79 3.62
CA ILE A 72 20.18 -20.46 2.32
C ILE A 72 21.44 -21.31 2.15
N GLY A 73 21.39 -22.26 1.21
CA GLY A 73 22.42 -23.29 1.08
C GLY A 73 22.47 -24.19 2.32
N ASP A 74 23.68 -24.36 2.88
CA ASP A 74 23.95 -25.05 4.14
C ASP A 74 23.71 -24.16 5.38
N ARG A 75 23.61 -22.83 5.19
CA ARG A 75 23.48 -21.85 6.28
C ARG A 75 22.05 -21.72 6.77
N GLN A 76 21.92 -21.34 8.03
CA GLN A 76 20.64 -21.00 8.66
C GLN A 76 20.78 -19.72 9.50
N ALA A 77 19.76 -18.88 9.52
CA ALA A 77 19.69 -17.66 10.31
C ALA A 77 18.31 -17.52 10.96
N ALA A 78 18.25 -16.92 12.15
CA ALA A 78 16.99 -16.50 12.73
C ALA A 78 16.48 -15.25 11.99
N ILE A 79 15.20 -15.24 11.62
CA ILE A 79 14.51 -14.09 11.04
C ILE A 79 13.14 -13.94 11.70
N PRO A 80 12.49 -12.77 11.68
CA PRO A 80 11.09 -12.69 12.09
C PRO A 80 10.20 -13.59 11.23
N ASP A 81 9.24 -14.28 11.85
CA ASP A 81 8.25 -15.08 11.12
C ASP A 81 7.13 -14.16 10.62
N TRP A 82 7.35 -13.54 9.46
CA TRP A 82 6.45 -12.60 8.81
C TRP A 82 5.00 -13.10 8.62
N ARG A 83 4.78 -14.42 8.66
CA ARG A 83 3.45 -15.05 8.59
C ARG A 83 2.64 -14.88 9.88
N LEU A 84 3.32 -14.56 10.98
CA LEU A 84 2.79 -14.42 12.34
C LEU A 84 2.91 -12.98 12.88
N ILE A 85 3.32 -12.03 12.03
CA ILE A 85 3.54 -10.62 12.38
C ILE A 85 2.68 -9.76 11.47
N ALA A 86 1.76 -9.01 12.06
CA ALA A 86 1.05 -7.89 11.45
C ALA A 86 1.61 -6.54 11.96
N PHE A 87 1.11 -5.41 11.45
CA PHE A 87 1.50 -4.08 11.96
C PHE A 87 1.10 -3.87 13.43
N SER A 88 0.01 -4.51 13.89
CA SER A 88 -0.42 -4.50 15.30
C SER A 88 0.49 -5.29 16.23
N ASP A 89 1.34 -6.18 15.69
CA ASP A 89 2.21 -7.06 16.48
C ASP A 89 3.66 -6.57 16.55
N LEU A 90 3.98 -5.50 15.81
CA LEU A 90 5.27 -4.83 15.90
C LEU A 90 5.40 -4.11 17.26
N PRO A 91 6.56 -4.18 17.93
CA PRO A 91 6.82 -3.41 19.14
C PRO A 91 6.51 -1.91 18.98
N VAL A 92 6.07 -1.30 20.08
CA VAL A 92 5.81 0.14 20.15
C VAL A 92 7.09 0.97 19.94
N LEU A 93 6.92 2.21 19.51
CA LEU A 93 8.04 3.12 19.26
C LEU A 93 8.82 3.39 20.56
N ALA A 94 10.12 3.13 20.53
CA ALA A 94 11.00 3.16 21.69
C ALA A 94 11.24 4.58 22.24
N GLU A 95 11.12 5.59 21.38
CA GLU A 95 11.48 6.98 21.62
C GLU A 95 10.45 7.89 20.94
N SER A 96 10.18 9.07 21.50
CA SER A 96 9.38 10.10 20.84
C SER A 96 10.20 10.76 19.73
N GLY A 97 9.57 11.17 18.63
CA GLY A 97 10.30 11.77 17.51
C GLY A 97 9.42 12.49 16.49
N THR A 98 10.08 13.08 15.50
CA THR A 98 9.44 13.74 14.36
C THR A 98 10.19 13.41 13.06
N TRP A 99 9.44 13.23 11.97
CA TRP A 99 9.98 12.96 10.64
C TRP A 99 9.18 13.72 9.59
N GLY A 100 9.74 14.84 9.09
CA GLY A 100 9.00 15.76 8.21
C GLY A 100 7.77 16.32 8.92
N SER A 101 6.58 15.93 8.47
CA SER A 101 5.28 16.30 9.08
C SER A 101 4.70 15.24 10.02
N VAL A 102 5.36 14.09 10.18
CA VAL A 102 4.95 13.01 11.09
C VAL A 102 5.57 13.26 12.47
N SER A 103 4.81 13.00 13.54
CA SER A 103 5.29 13.03 14.92
C SER A 103 4.67 11.89 15.72
N TRP A 104 5.41 11.38 16.70
CA TRP A 104 4.99 10.28 17.57
C TRP A 104 5.58 10.44 18.97
N GLN A 105 4.99 9.75 19.93
CA GLN A 105 5.51 9.59 21.28
C GLN A 105 6.07 8.19 21.51
N ARG A 106 6.97 8.07 22.49
CA ARG A 106 7.38 6.78 23.03
C ARG A 106 6.15 6.02 23.52
N GLY A 107 6.01 4.78 23.07
CA GLY A 107 4.88 3.90 23.39
C GLY A 107 3.76 3.92 22.35
N ASP A 108 3.80 4.79 21.34
CA ASP A 108 2.84 4.75 20.23
C ASP A 108 3.04 3.48 19.40
N ALA A 109 1.93 2.87 18.96
CA ALA A 109 1.98 1.76 18.01
C ALA A 109 2.29 2.29 16.61
N ILE A 110 3.15 1.59 15.87
CA ILE A 110 3.56 2.03 14.52
C ILE A 110 2.38 2.12 13.54
N ALA A 111 1.32 1.33 13.75
CA ALA A 111 0.09 1.38 12.96
C ALA A 111 -0.72 2.69 13.09
N ASP A 112 -0.58 3.41 14.21
CA ASP A 112 -1.19 4.73 14.41
C ASP A 112 -0.31 5.87 13.88
N VAL A 113 0.98 5.60 13.63
CA VAL A 113 1.95 6.58 13.13
C VAL A 113 2.07 6.56 11.62
N LEU A 114 2.15 5.38 11.00
CA LEU A 114 2.24 5.24 9.54
C LEU A 114 0.90 5.51 8.85
N THR A 115 0.97 6.05 7.64
CA THR A 115 -0.16 6.14 6.72
C THR A 115 -0.16 5.01 5.69
N VAL A 116 -1.30 4.83 5.02
CA VAL A 116 -1.43 3.97 3.84
C VAL A 116 -0.47 4.41 2.71
N GLY A 117 -0.19 5.72 2.59
CA GLY A 117 0.77 6.29 1.64
C GLY A 117 2.23 5.95 1.95
N ASP A 118 2.62 5.96 3.24
CA ASP A 118 3.98 5.62 3.69
C ASP A 118 4.44 4.22 3.24
N LEU A 119 3.48 3.31 3.04
CA LEU A 119 3.71 1.92 2.67
C LEU A 119 3.75 1.67 1.14
N GLN A 120 3.59 2.72 0.32
CA GLN A 120 3.65 2.61 -1.13
C GLN A 120 5.09 2.36 -1.64
N GLY A 121 5.21 1.51 -2.66
CA GLY A 121 6.49 1.07 -3.22
C GLY A 121 7.21 0.00 -2.40
N GLY A 122 6.63 -0.42 -1.27
CA GLY A 122 7.14 -1.49 -0.41
C GLY A 122 6.11 -2.57 -0.09
N PHE A 123 5.07 -2.25 0.67
CA PHE A 123 3.98 -3.17 0.99
C PHE A 123 2.72 -2.98 0.13
N ASP A 124 2.57 -1.82 -0.51
CA ASP A 124 1.51 -1.50 -1.47
C ASP A 124 0.08 -1.76 -0.97
N VAL A 125 -0.15 -1.53 0.32
CA VAL A 125 -1.45 -1.80 0.99
C VAL A 125 -2.62 -1.00 0.41
N HIS A 126 -2.36 0.15 -0.22
CA HIS A 126 -3.32 0.96 -0.97
C HIS A 126 -4.03 0.22 -2.12
N LEU A 127 -3.45 -0.88 -2.62
CA LEU A 127 -4.05 -1.75 -3.63
C LEU A 127 -5.09 -2.74 -3.07
N LEU A 128 -5.16 -2.89 -1.74
CA LEU A 128 -6.12 -3.78 -1.09
C LEU A 128 -7.54 -3.19 -1.10
N THR A 129 -8.52 -4.08 -0.93
CA THR A 129 -9.93 -3.75 -0.68
C THR A 129 -10.29 -4.22 0.72
N ILE A 130 -11.29 -3.59 1.35
CA ILE A 130 -11.76 -3.99 2.69
C ILE A 130 -12.28 -5.45 2.68
N ALA A 131 -12.89 -5.87 1.57
CA ALA A 131 -13.31 -7.25 1.35
C ALA A 131 -12.13 -8.23 1.32
N ALA A 132 -11.03 -7.88 0.65
CA ALA A 132 -9.83 -8.72 0.59
C ALA A 132 -9.14 -8.84 1.97
N ILE A 133 -9.07 -7.75 2.74
CA ILE A 133 -8.59 -7.75 4.12
C ILE A 133 -9.43 -8.70 4.98
N ALA A 134 -10.77 -8.56 4.92
CA ALA A 134 -11.70 -9.38 5.68
C ALA A 134 -11.72 -10.87 5.26
N ASP A 135 -11.41 -11.18 4.00
CA ASP A 135 -11.28 -12.56 3.52
C ASP A 135 -9.98 -13.21 4.03
N GLN A 136 -8.84 -12.51 3.96
CA GLN A 136 -7.56 -12.98 4.51
C GLN A 136 -7.63 -13.27 6.02
N LEU A 137 -8.42 -12.49 6.76
CA LEU A 137 -8.65 -12.69 8.20
C LEU A 137 -9.79 -13.67 8.53
N GLY A 138 -10.47 -14.23 7.52
CA GLY A 138 -11.60 -15.16 7.71
C GLY A 138 -12.86 -14.54 8.33
N VAL A 139 -12.96 -13.20 8.39
CA VAL A 139 -14.09 -12.49 9.01
C VAL A 139 -15.19 -12.06 8.02
N TYR A 140 -14.94 -12.18 6.71
CA TYR A 140 -15.92 -11.81 5.67
C TYR A 140 -17.26 -12.56 5.80
N ALA A 141 -17.22 -13.85 6.14
CA ALA A 141 -18.36 -14.77 6.08
C ALA A 141 -18.95 -15.17 7.46
N SER A 142 -18.88 -14.29 8.47
CA SER A 142 -19.55 -14.53 9.75
C SER A 142 -21.09 -14.63 9.53
N LYS A 143 -21.68 -15.75 9.98
CA LYS A 143 -22.96 -16.29 9.46
C LYS A 143 -24.16 -15.36 9.72
N GLY A 144 -24.60 -14.61 8.71
CA GLY A 144 -25.86 -13.84 8.75
C GLY A 144 -25.95 -12.82 7.62
N ARG A 145 -27.12 -12.16 7.49
CA ARG A 145 -27.22 -10.94 6.64
C ARG A 145 -26.47 -9.75 7.27
N ASP A 146 -26.37 -9.76 8.59
CA ASP A 146 -25.88 -8.67 9.44
C ASP A 146 -24.59 -9.07 10.17
N GLY A 147 -23.82 -10.00 9.58
CA GLY A 147 -22.56 -10.52 10.10
C GLY A 147 -21.34 -10.08 9.29
N GLY A 148 -20.16 -10.44 9.80
CA GLY A 148 -18.87 -10.15 9.18
C GLY A 148 -18.61 -8.66 8.92
N ILE A 149 -17.95 -8.37 7.80
CA ILE A 149 -17.59 -6.99 7.41
C ILE A 149 -18.79 -6.04 7.35
N ARG A 150 -19.98 -6.54 6.99
CA ARG A 150 -21.20 -5.74 6.84
C ARG A 150 -21.73 -5.18 8.16
N ALA A 151 -21.33 -5.77 9.29
CA ALA A 151 -21.68 -5.34 10.64
C ALA A 151 -20.75 -4.24 11.19
N ILE A 152 -19.61 -3.98 10.55
CA ILE A 152 -18.64 -3.00 11.03
C ILE A 152 -19.25 -1.58 10.93
N PRO A 153 -19.19 -0.75 11.98
CA PRO A 153 -19.61 0.65 11.93
C PRO A 153 -18.78 1.47 10.92
N LEU A 154 -19.42 2.36 10.16
CA LEU A 154 -18.75 3.13 9.12
C LEU A 154 -17.68 4.09 9.68
N ASN A 155 -17.79 4.55 10.92
CA ASN A 155 -16.74 5.37 11.55
C ASN A 155 -15.42 4.63 11.77
N LYS A 156 -15.37 3.30 11.60
CA LYS A 156 -14.11 2.53 11.57
C LYS A 156 -13.35 2.68 10.26
N PHE A 157 -13.97 3.23 9.21
CA PHE A 157 -13.32 3.56 7.96
C PHE A 157 -13.15 5.07 7.83
N GLY A 158 -12.05 5.58 8.39
CA GLY A 158 -11.78 7.02 8.52
C GLY A 158 -11.84 7.78 7.20
N LEU A 159 -11.49 7.11 6.10
CA LEU A 159 -11.57 7.66 4.74
C LEU A 159 -12.97 8.10 4.31
N LEU A 160 -14.04 7.58 4.92
CA LEU A 160 -15.41 8.02 4.63
C LEU A 160 -15.66 9.47 5.03
N ASN A 161 -14.92 10.03 5.99
CA ASN A 161 -15.02 11.43 6.40
C ASN A 161 -14.60 12.42 5.30
N TYR A 162 -13.84 11.96 4.30
CA TYR A 162 -13.36 12.77 3.17
C TYR A 162 -14.17 12.53 1.88
N GLN A 163 -15.31 11.83 1.96
CA GLN A 163 -16.12 11.50 0.79
C GLN A 163 -17.42 12.32 0.74
N THR A 164 -17.87 12.59 -0.49
CA THR A 164 -19.23 13.04 -0.79
C THR A 164 -20.03 11.90 -1.42
N LEU A 165 -21.35 12.02 -1.53
CA LEU A 165 -22.15 11.03 -2.27
C LEU A 165 -21.66 10.88 -3.73
N SER A 166 -21.27 11.99 -4.36
CA SER A 166 -20.64 12.02 -5.69
C SER A 166 -19.30 11.28 -5.72
N SER A 167 -18.44 11.39 -4.70
CA SER A 167 -17.17 10.64 -4.69
C SER A 167 -17.38 9.16 -4.41
N LEU A 168 -18.24 8.79 -3.45
CA LEU A 168 -18.59 7.39 -3.20
C LEU A 168 -19.16 6.70 -4.42
N VAL A 169 -20.03 7.36 -5.17
CA VAL A 169 -20.59 6.83 -6.43
C VAL A 169 -19.52 6.60 -7.51
N ARG A 170 -18.44 7.39 -7.54
CA ARG A 170 -17.28 7.12 -8.42
C ARG A 170 -16.46 5.92 -7.95
N VAL A 171 -16.28 5.78 -6.64
CA VAL A 171 -15.50 4.69 -6.01
C VAL A 171 -16.23 3.34 -6.10
N ALA A 172 -17.54 3.34 -5.86
CA ALA A 172 -18.41 2.17 -5.89
C ALA A 172 -19.63 2.42 -6.80
N PRO A 173 -19.50 2.25 -8.14
CA PRO A 173 -20.59 2.54 -9.09
C PRO A 173 -21.88 1.76 -8.86
N ALA A 174 -21.84 0.64 -8.15
CA ALA A 174 -23.02 -0.12 -7.71
C ALA A 174 -24.01 0.75 -6.91
N LEU A 175 -23.50 1.74 -6.16
CA LEU A 175 -24.31 2.70 -5.40
C LEU A 175 -25.27 3.51 -6.29
N LEU A 176 -25.02 3.66 -7.60
CA LEU A 176 -25.97 4.29 -8.52
C LEU A 176 -27.34 3.60 -8.51
N SER A 177 -27.37 2.29 -8.26
CA SER A 177 -28.60 1.48 -8.23
C SER A 177 -29.24 1.37 -6.83
N LEU A 178 -28.57 1.90 -5.80
CA LEU A 178 -29.10 1.93 -4.43
C LEU A 178 -30.38 2.76 -4.40
N ARG A 179 -31.48 2.18 -3.92
CA ARG A 179 -32.73 2.92 -3.70
C ARG A 179 -32.58 3.85 -2.51
N VAL A 180 -32.95 5.12 -2.70
CA VAL A 180 -32.87 6.13 -1.65
C VAL A 180 -33.81 5.82 -0.47
N SER A 181 -34.91 5.12 -0.72
CA SER A 181 -35.79 4.61 0.33
C SER A 181 -35.11 3.61 1.27
N ASP A 182 -34.14 2.84 0.74
CA ASP A 182 -33.66 1.61 1.35
C ASP A 182 -32.37 1.82 2.17
N SER A 183 -31.61 2.89 1.91
CA SER A 183 -30.50 3.33 2.78
C SER A 183 -30.97 4.42 3.74
N ARG A 184 -30.79 4.17 5.05
CA ARG A 184 -30.96 5.19 6.08
C ARG A 184 -29.91 6.30 5.95
N LEU A 185 -28.64 5.93 5.72
CA LEU A 185 -27.54 6.89 5.63
C LEU A 185 -27.80 7.97 4.59
N VAL A 186 -28.22 7.58 3.37
CA VAL A 186 -28.48 8.52 2.28
C VAL A 186 -29.63 9.48 2.65
N LYS A 187 -30.70 9.00 3.28
CA LYS A 187 -31.83 9.85 3.72
C LYS A 187 -31.40 10.85 4.79
N ASP A 188 -30.74 10.36 5.84
CA ASP A 188 -30.30 11.18 6.97
C ASP A 188 -29.27 12.23 6.49
N LEU A 189 -28.40 11.89 5.51
CA LEU A 189 -27.45 12.82 4.89
C LEU A 189 -28.13 13.93 4.06
N ILE A 190 -29.15 13.59 3.26
CA ILE A 190 -29.91 14.58 2.47
C ILE A 190 -30.72 15.51 3.39
N ALA A 191 -31.30 14.96 4.46
CA ALA A 191 -32.12 15.72 5.41
C ALA A 191 -31.37 16.87 6.10
N ILE A 192 -30.03 16.81 6.17
CA ILE A 192 -29.18 17.90 6.68
C ILE A 192 -29.26 19.15 5.80
N VAL A 193 -29.32 18.99 4.48
CA VAL A 193 -29.36 20.11 3.52
C VAL A 193 -30.77 20.38 2.98
N ASP A 194 -31.69 19.44 3.12
CA ASP A 194 -33.09 19.55 2.72
C ASP A 194 -34.00 18.79 3.71
N PRO A 195 -34.36 19.41 4.84
CA PRO A 195 -35.23 18.80 5.86
C PRO A 195 -36.65 18.48 5.36
N THR A 196 -37.02 18.97 4.17
CA THR A 196 -38.30 18.68 3.52
C THR A 196 -38.23 17.50 2.55
N PHE A 197 -37.05 16.91 2.35
CA PHE A 197 -36.85 15.78 1.46
C PHE A 197 -37.63 14.54 1.91
N VAL A 198 -38.42 13.99 1.00
CA VAL A 198 -39.10 12.70 1.16
C VAL A 198 -38.56 11.76 0.08
N ALA A 199 -38.04 10.59 0.47
CA ALA A 199 -37.45 9.64 -0.46
C ALA A 199 -38.51 9.03 -1.41
N THR A 200 -38.55 9.50 -2.65
CA THR A 200 -39.55 9.13 -3.68
C THR A 200 -39.22 7.81 -4.43
N GLY A 201 -38.71 6.80 -3.72
CA GLY A 201 -38.49 5.43 -4.23
C GLY A 201 -37.47 5.25 -5.36
N GLY A 202 -36.92 6.34 -5.91
CA GLY A 202 -35.91 6.33 -6.95
C GLY A 202 -34.52 5.90 -6.46
N THR A 203 -33.62 5.73 -7.42
CA THR A 203 -32.22 5.37 -7.16
C THR A 203 -31.36 6.60 -6.83
N LEU A 204 -30.23 6.37 -6.14
CA LEU A 204 -29.26 7.42 -5.83
C LEU A 204 -28.68 8.07 -7.10
N GLY A 205 -28.48 7.28 -8.18
CA GLY A 205 -28.05 7.79 -9.47
C GLY A 205 -29.06 8.75 -10.12
N GLU A 206 -30.35 8.43 -10.07
CA GLU A 206 -31.41 9.32 -10.54
C GLU A 206 -31.50 10.58 -9.68
N LEU A 207 -31.40 10.43 -8.36
CA LEU A 207 -31.46 11.54 -7.41
C LEU A 207 -30.32 12.55 -7.65
N ILE A 208 -29.07 12.10 -7.70
CA ILE A 208 -27.90 12.98 -7.94
C ILE A 208 -28.02 13.65 -9.32
N LYS A 209 -28.50 12.93 -10.35
CA LYS A 209 -28.71 13.49 -11.68
C LYS A 209 -29.78 14.58 -11.73
N GLN A 210 -30.87 14.43 -10.97
CA GLN A 210 -31.96 15.41 -10.89
C GLN A 210 -31.61 16.60 -9.97
N HIS A 211 -30.83 16.34 -8.92
CA HIS A 211 -30.45 17.31 -7.89
C HIS A 211 -28.94 17.19 -7.57
N PRO A 212 -28.05 17.72 -8.43
CA PRO A 212 -26.60 17.62 -8.25
C PRO A 212 -26.09 18.12 -6.90
N LYS A 213 -26.80 19.09 -6.27
CA LYS A 213 -26.52 19.57 -4.91
C LYS A 213 -26.44 18.45 -3.85
N TYR A 214 -27.17 17.35 -4.02
CA TYR A 214 -27.13 16.22 -3.08
C TYR A 214 -25.89 15.35 -3.26
N GLY A 215 -25.28 15.34 -4.46
CA GLY A 215 -24.03 14.64 -4.69
C GLY A 215 -22.87 15.21 -3.88
N GLU A 216 -22.86 16.53 -3.69
CA GLU A 216 -21.73 17.24 -3.05
C GLU A 216 -21.81 17.30 -1.50
N ILE A 217 -22.78 16.63 -0.88
CA ILE A 217 -22.87 16.56 0.59
C ILE A 217 -21.75 15.64 1.12
N SER A 218 -20.91 16.16 2.01
CA SER A 218 -19.86 15.40 2.71
C SER A 218 -20.45 14.46 3.75
N LEU A 219 -19.96 13.22 3.81
CA LEU A 219 -20.35 12.25 4.84
C LEU A 219 -19.94 12.68 6.25
N SER A 220 -18.95 13.57 6.40
CA SER A 220 -18.51 14.11 7.69
C SER A 220 -19.57 14.93 8.45
N TYR A 221 -20.71 15.25 7.83
CA TYR A 221 -21.86 15.84 8.52
C TYR A 221 -22.69 14.81 9.33
N LEU A 222 -22.43 13.51 9.17
CA LEU A 222 -23.07 12.44 9.92
C LEU A 222 -22.12 11.84 10.97
N ASP A 223 -22.67 11.48 12.12
CA ASP A 223 -22.01 10.53 13.02
C ASP A 223 -22.09 9.12 12.39
N LEU A 224 -21.01 8.75 11.71
CA LEU A 224 -20.85 7.47 11.01
C LEU A 224 -20.86 6.25 11.94
N ALA A 225 -20.85 6.42 13.27
CA ALA A 225 -21.00 5.31 14.22
C ALA A 225 -22.40 4.68 14.18
N ASN A 226 -23.41 5.44 13.71
CA ASN A 226 -24.82 5.00 13.67
C ASN A 226 -25.20 4.18 12.42
N TYR A 227 -24.21 3.87 11.57
CA TYR A 227 -24.38 3.20 10.29
C TYR A 227 -23.29 2.14 10.13
N THR A 228 -23.54 1.13 9.30
CA THR A 228 -22.62 0.03 9.05
C THR A 228 -22.32 -0.14 7.55
N PHE A 229 -21.31 -0.92 7.20
CA PHE A 229 -20.98 -1.24 5.81
C PHE A 229 -22.17 -1.78 4.98
N SER A 230 -23.21 -2.36 5.61
CA SER A 230 -24.42 -2.76 4.88
C SER A 230 -25.22 -1.61 4.25
N GLU A 231 -25.07 -0.37 4.72
CA GLU A 231 -25.75 0.83 4.19
C GLU A 231 -25.14 1.35 2.88
N LEU A 232 -23.89 1.00 2.58
CA LEU A 232 -23.13 1.47 1.43
C LEU A 232 -22.58 0.28 0.60
N PRO A 233 -23.45 -0.52 -0.04
CA PRO A 233 -23.04 -1.74 -0.73
C PRO A 233 -22.04 -1.46 -1.86
N GLY A 234 -20.91 -2.16 -1.83
CA GLY A 234 -19.87 -2.11 -2.86
C GLY A 234 -18.69 -1.19 -2.54
N ILE A 235 -18.69 -0.46 -1.42
CA ILE A 235 -17.49 0.28 -0.99
C ILE A 235 -16.39 -0.68 -0.51
N GLU A 236 -16.77 -1.85 0.01
CA GLU A 236 -15.87 -2.85 0.55
C GLU A 236 -15.00 -3.52 -0.52
N ILE A 237 -15.47 -3.56 -1.77
CA ILE A 237 -14.73 -4.12 -2.92
C ILE A 237 -13.93 -3.07 -3.69
N ALA A 238 -13.98 -1.79 -3.30
CA ALA A 238 -13.17 -0.76 -3.92
C ALA A 238 -11.74 -0.75 -3.35
N PRO A 239 -10.70 -0.61 -4.20
CA PRO A 239 -9.33 -0.38 -3.73
C PRO A 239 -9.23 0.87 -2.85
N ILE A 240 -8.44 0.80 -1.78
CA ILE A 240 -8.25 1.92 -0.83
C ILE A 240 -7.76 3.17 -1.56
N GLN A 241 -6.88 3.02 -2.56
CA GLN A 241 -6.37 4.11 -3.40
C GLN A 241 -7.45 4.89 -4.18
N ASN A 242 -8.66 4.37 -4.33
CA ASN A 242 -9.74 5.06 -5.05
C ASN A 242 -10.42 6.13 -4.18
N PHE A 243 -10.28 6.06 -2.86
CA PHE A 243 -10.91 7.00 -1.93
C PHE A 243 -10.11 8.31 -1.82
N SER A 244 -10.82 9.45 -1.73
CA SER A 244 -10.18 10.75 -1.46
C SER A 244 -9.38 10.69 -0.15
N GLN A 245 -8.20 11.30 -0.10
CA GLN A 245 -7.29 11.33 1.08
C GLN A 245 -6.74 9.96 1.53
N TRP A 246 -6.73 8.94 0.66
CA TRP A 246 -6.17 7.63 1.02
C TRP A 246 -4.71 7.69 1.49
N GLU A 247 -3.86 8.53 0.89
CA GLU A 247 -2.42 8.63 1.22
C GLU A 247 -2.15 9.09 2.66
N SER A 248 -3.07 9.85 3.26
CA SER A 248 -2.91 10.46 4.59
C SER A 248 -3.59 9.67 5.72
N ALA A 249 -4.46 8.71 5.39
CA ALA A 249 -5.12 7.88 6.41
C ALA A 249 -4.14 6.95 7.12
N LYS A 250 -4.30 6.82 8.44
CA LYS A 250 -3.56 5.86 9.27
C LYS A 250 -3.93 4.42 8.91
N LEU A 251 -3.07 3.47 9.25
CA LEU A 251 -3.38 2.05 9.04
C LEU A 251 -4.62 1.64 9.85
N THR A 252 -4.77 2.17 11.07
CA THR A 252 -5.93 1.98 11.96
C THR A 252 -7.20 2.72 11.52
N GLU A 253 -7.15 3.58 10.49
CA GLU A 253 -8.32 4.18 9.85
C GLU A 253 -8.87 3.35 8.67
N VAL A 254 -8.19 2.26 8.31
CA VAL A 254 -8.65 1.26 7.33
C VAL A 254 -9.02 -0.01 8.10
N PRO A 255 -10.31 -0.43 8.13
CA PRO A 255 -10.76 -1.53 8.96
C PRO A 255 -9.92 -2.81 8.80
N LEU A 256 -9.30 -3.24 9.90
CA LEU A 256 -8.56 -4.50 10.04
C LEU A 256 -7.23 -4.58 9.24
N LEU A 257 -6.79 -3.48 8.61
CA LEU A 257 -5.56 -3.47 7.82
C LEU A 257 -4.32 -3.74 8.69
N GLU A 258 -4.31 -3.20 9.91
CA GLU A 258 -3.21 -3.33 10.87
C GLU A 258 -3.00 -4.78 11.35
N HIS A 259 -4.03 -5.64 11.19
CA HIS A 259 -4.01 -7.05 11.58
C HIS A 259 -3.62 -8.00 10.44
N LEU A 260 -3.38 -7.51 9.22
CA LEU A 260 -2.85 -8.36 8.15
C LEU A 260 -1.39 -8.71 8.42
N SER A 261 -1.09 -10.00 8.33
CA SER A 261 0.28 -10.49 8.30
C SER A 261 1.08 -9.78 7.20
N LEU A 262 2.27 -9.30 7.53
CA LEU A 262 3.17 -8.62 6.59
C LEU A 262 3.57 -9.53 5.41
N TRP A 263 3.40 -10.85 5.54
CA TRP A 263 3.59 -11.83 4.47
C TRP A 263 2.45 -11.87 3.43
N THR A 264 1.21 -11.49 3.79
CA THR A 264 0.03 -11.57 2.90
C THR A 264 -0.27 -10.27 2.16
N LEU A 265 0.51 -9.21 2.42
CA LEU A 265 0.39 -7.90 1.77
C LEU A 265 0.82 -7.96 0.28
N PRO A 266 0.30 -7.07 -0.58
CA PRO A 266 0.59 -7.08 -2.03
C PRO A 266 2.09 -6.95 -2.34
N GLY A 267 2.75 -6.02 -1.66
CA GLY A 267 4.19 -5.85 -1.68
C GLY A 267 4.85 -6.84 -0.73
N LYS A 268 5.57 -7.81 -1.29
CA LYS A 268 6.06 -8.98 -0.56
C LYS A 268 7.23 -8.65 0.38
N ILE A 269 7.35 -9.43 1.45
CA ILE A 269 8.62 -9.58 2.16
C ILE A 269 9.60 -10.41 1.30
N GLY A 270 10.76 -9.83 1.00
CA GLY A 270 11.88 -10.53 0.40
C GLY A 270 12.67 -11.34 1.42
N VAL A 271 12.81 -12.64 1.16
CA VAL A 271 13.74 -13.54 1.88
C VAL A 271 14.86 -14.05 0.96
N GLN A 272 15.02 -13.43 -0.21
CA GLN A 272 16.17 -13.64 -1.08
C GLN A 272 17.32 -12.75 -0.62
N GLY A 273 18.54 -13.29 -0.58
CA GLY A 273 19.70 -12.56 -0.09
C GLY A 273 20.78 -13.48 0.42
N GLU A 274 21.57 -12.96 1.35
CA GLU A 274 22.71 -13.65 1.92
C GLU A 274 22.60 -13.76 3.45
N ILE A 275 23.14 -14.84 3.99
CA ILE A 275 23.36 -15.01 5.42
C ILE A 275 24.84 -14.71 5.69
N ALA A 276 25.11 -13.77 6.59
CA ALA A 276 26.43 -13.38 7.06
C ALA A 276 26.62 -13.80 8.54
N ILE A 277 27.85 -13.74 9.05
CA ILE A 277 28.11 -13.79 10.50
C ILE A 277 28.23 -12.36 11.03
N ALA A 278 27.49 -12.03 12.09
CA ALA A 278 27.68 -10.78 12.81
C ALA A 278 28.89 -10.90 13.75
N THR A 279 29.79 -9.92 13.72
CA THR A 279 30.93 -9.81 14.64
C THR A 279 30.99 -8.41 15.22
N VAL A 280 31.56 -8.27 16.41
CA VAL A 280 31.81 -6.96 17.04
C VAL A 280 33.30 -6.73 17.09
N GLN A 281 33.73 -5.56 16.63
CA GLN A 281 35.14 -5.18 16.59
C GLN A 281 35.32 -3.86 17.36
N GLU A 282 36.51 -3.66 17.92
CA GLU A 282 36.92 -2.37 18.47
C GLU A 282 37.46 -1.52 17.33
N ALA A 283 36.83 -0.37 17.12
CA ALA A 283 37.28 0.66 16.21
C ALA A 283 38.22 1.66 16.93
N ASP A 284 38.77 2.59 16.15
CA ASP A 284 39.52 3.73 16.68
C ASP A 284 38.73 4.45 17.80
N GLU A 285 39.46 4.86 18.83
CA GLU A 285 38.96 5.51 20.06
C GLU A 285 38.14 4.60 21.00
N GLY A 286 38.11 3.28 20.75
CA GLY A 286 37.45 2.30 21.64
C GLY A 286 35.94 2.18 21.44
N ALA A 287 35.41 2.79 20.39
CA ALA A 287 34.03 2.56 19.94
C ALA A 287 33.88 1.12 19.43
N LEU A 288 32.68 0.55 19.56
CA LEU A 288 32.35 -0.77 19.02
C LEU A 288 31.63 -0.63 17.67
N GLU A 289 32.09 -1.38 16.68
CA GLU A 289 31.44 -1.52 15.37
C GLU A 289 30.89 -2.93 15.14
N VAL A 290 29.86 -3.05 14.31
CA VAL A 290 29.29 -4.34 13.91
C VAL A 290 29.75 -4.66 12.48
N VAL A 291 30.52 -5.72 12.32
CA VAL A 291 30.98 -6.21 11.02
C VAL A 291 30.26 -7.49 10.66
N PHE A 292 29.52 -7.45 9.56
CA PHE A 292 28.87 -8.61 8.98
C PHE A 292 29.71 -9.19 7.85
N SER A 293 30.16 -10.43 8.00
CA SER A 293 31.00 -11.11 7.02
C SER A 293 30.24 -12.21 6.30
N ALA A 294 30.11 -12.10 4.99
CA ALA A 294 29.70 -13.18 4.12
C ALA A 294 30.89 -14.15 3.88
N PRO A 295 30.66 -15.48 3.87
CA PRO A 295 31.71 -16.45 3.59
C PRO A 295 32.08 -16.47 2.10
N ASP A 296 33.30 -16.92 1.80
CA ASP A 296 33.81 -17.05 0.42
C ASP A 296 33.03 -18.10 -0.39
N SER A 297 31.93 -17.67 -1.02
CA SER A 297 31.20 -18.47 -1.99
C SER A 297 31.85 -18.34 -3.37
N ALA A 298 32.76 -19.29 -3.68
CA ALA A 298 33.60 -19.35 -4.89
C ALA A 298 34.81 -18.38 -4.88
N PRO A 299 35.80 -18.50 -5.81
CA PRO A 299 37.09 -17.82 -5.68
C PRO A 299 36.99 -16.32 -6.00
N GLY A 300 36.72 -15.54 -4.96
CA GLY A 300 36.71 -14.09 -4.93
C GLY A 300 37.05 -13.59 -3.52
N PRO A 301 37.23 -12.27 -3.32
CA PRO A 301 37.47 -11.72 -1.99
C PRO A 301 36.22 -11.80 -1.11
N ALA A 302 36.42 -12.10 0.18
CA ALA A 302 35.38 -12.05 1.20
C ALA A 302 34.65 -10.71 1.18
N ARG A 303 33.32 -10.74 1.26
CA ARG A 303 32.48 -9.54 1.30
C ARG A 303 32.10 -9.25 2.74
N SER A 304 32.49 -8.08 3.23
CA SER A 304 32.14 -7.57 4.56
C SER A 304 31.37 -6.26 4.47
N LEU A 305 30.51 -6.04 5.46
CA LEU A 305 29.79 -4.79 5.66
C LEU A 305 29.98 -4.34 7.11
N THR A 306 30.46 -3.12 7.29
CA THR A 306 30.64 -2.51 8.60
C THR A 306 29.50 -1.52 8.85
N TRP A 307 28.73 -1.75 9.90
CA TRP A 307 27.71 -0.84 10.40
C TRP A 307 28.12 -0.29 11.76
N TRP A 308 28.12 1.03 11.86
CA TRP A 308 28.48 1.78 13.05
C TRP A 308 27.24 2.18 13.82
N VAL A 309 27.20 1.87 15.12
CA VAL A 309 26.07 2.25 15.98
C VAL A 309 25.96 3.78 16.07
N GLY A 310 24.75 4.29 15.90
CA GLY A 310 24.46 5.74 15.97
C GLY A 310 24.97 6.58 14.78
N GLN A 311 25.64 5.98 13.80
CA GLN A 311 26.10 6.73 12.62
C GLN A 311 24.92 7.12 11.71
N LEU A 312 24.97 8.35 11.21
CA LEU A 312 24.10 8.83 10.13
C LEU A 312 24.84 8.78 8.78
N GLN A 313 24.10 8.52 7.71
CA GLN A 313 24.56 8.60 6.32
C GLN A 313 23.77 9.68 5.54
N VAL A 314 24.48 10.47 4.73
CA VAL A 314 23.89 11.42 3.78
C VAL A 314 23.56 10.68 2.48
N GLY A 315 22.42 10.98 1.87
CA GLY A 315 22.08 10.44 0.55
C GLY A 315 21.65 8.97 0.59
N GLY A 316 20.92 8.61 1.65
CA GLY A 316 20.29 7.29 1.79
C GLY A 316 19.25 6.98 0.70
N LEU A 317 18.55 5.84 0.85
CA LEU A 317 17.62 5.27 -0.15
C LEU A 317 16.35 6.09 -0.44
N GLY A 318 16.30 7.37 -0.04
CA GLY A 318 15.26 8.30 -0.44
C GLY A 318 15.27 8.56 -1.96
N THR A 319 14.11 8.94 -2.48
CA THR A 319 13.86 9.26 -3.89
C THR A 319 13.13 10.59 -3.97
N GLY A 320 13.18 11.27 -5.11
CA GLY A 320 12.39 12.48 -5.37
C GLY A 320 12.68 13.67 -4.44
N ASP A 321 11.65 14.50 -4.22
CA ASP A 321 11.75 15.75 -3.46
C ASP A 321 11.88 15.48 -1.94
N LEU A 322 11.43 14.31 -1.47
CA LEU A 322 11.53 13.91 -0.06
C LEU A 322 12.94 13.49 0.37
N THR A 323 13.89 13.38 -0.55
CA THR A 323 15.33 13.24 -0.24
C THR A 323 15.86 14.33 0.69
N THR A 324 15.22 15.51 0.73
CA THR A 324 15.60 16.65 1.58
C THR A 324 15.10 16.55 3.03
N VAL A 325 14.20 15.62 3.34
CA VAL A 325 13.72 15.39 4.72
C VAL A 325 14.91 15.04 5.62
N ASN A 326 14.97 15.66 6.80
CA ASN A 326 16.11 15.56 7.72
C ASN A 326 17.47 15.86 7.06
N GLN A 327 17.53 16.81 6.12
CA GLN A 327 18.75 17.15 5.37
C GLN A 327 19.32 15.98 4.54
N GLY A 328 18.50 14.96 4.24
CA GLY A 328 18.96 13.74 3.58
C GLY A 328 19.77 12.79 4.47
N LEU A 329 19.82 13.05 5.79
CA LEU A 329 20.47 12.20 6.79
C LEU A 329 19.53 11.09 7.26
N GLU A 330 20.08 9.89 7.39
CA GLU A 330 19.37 8.75 7.97
C GLU A 330 20.31 7.79 8.73
N PRO A 331 19.82 6.95 9.67
CA PRO A 331 20.69 5.99 10.35
C PRO A 331 21.33 4.96 9.41
N LEU A 332 22.58 4.57 9.68
CA LEU A 332 23.31 3.57 8.89
C LEU A 332 22.70 2.16 9.09
N GLY A 333 22.31 1.51 7.99
CA GLY A 333 21.67 0.19 7.98
C GLY A 333 21.15 -0.19 6.60
N ALA A 334 20.30 -1.21 6.49
CA ALA A 334 19.80 -1.67 5.19
C ALA A 334 18.33 -2.13 5.18
N ALA A 335 17.66 -1.93 4.04
CA ALA A 335 16.31 -2.41 3.76
C ALA A 335 16.32 -3.87 3.30
N ILE A 336 16.62 -4.77 4.24
CA ILE A 336 16.96 -6.18 3.96
C ILE A 336 15.75 -7.07 3.62
N TYR A 337 14.54 -6.68 4.04
CA TYR A 337 13.29 -7.45 3.86
C TYR A 337 12.31 -6.79 2.88
N ASN A 338 12.10 -5.48 3.00
CA ASN A 338 11.13 -4.74 2.19
C ASN A 338 11.49 -3.24 2.20
N PRO A 339 11.36 -2.49 1.08
CA PRO A 339 11.78 -1.09 1.02
C PRO A 339 10.84 -0.10 1.76
N SER A 340 9.84 -0.56 2.53
CA SER A 340 9.12 0.30 3.49
C SER A 340 9.87 0.53 4.80
N PHE A 341 10.82 -0.34 5.18
CA PHE A 341 11.64 -0.16 6.39
C PHE A 341 13.09 -0.65 6.23
N LYS A 342 13.99 -0.13 7.06
CA LYS A 342 15.37 -0.64 7.19
C LYS A 342 15.65 -1.16 8.59
N VAL A 343 16.65 -2.03 8.69
CA VAL A 343 17.18 -2.55 9.96
C VAL A 343 18.53 -1.88 10.25
N VAL A 344 18.74 -1.48 11.49
CA VAL A 344 19.85 -0.61 11.97
C VAL A 344 20.39 -1.15 13.30
N PRO A 345 21.72 -1.22 13.52
CA PRO A 345 22.29 -1.44 14.85
C PRO A 345 22.06 -0.22 15.75
N HIS A 346 21.25 -0.40 16.79
CA HIS A 346 20.91 0.65 17.76
C HIS A 346 21.84 0.67 18.96
N TRP A 347 22.28 -0.51 19.39
CA TRP A 347 23.19 -0.67 20.51
C TRP A 347 24.04 -1.93 20.32
N VAL A 348 25.25 -1.93 20.89
CA VAL A 348 26.22 -3.01 20.78
C VAL A 348 27.05 -3.15 22.05
N SER A 349 27.40 -4.39 22.38
CA SER A 349 28.39 -4.78 23.38
C SER A 349 29.20 -5.97 22.87
N ARG A 350 30.11 -6.50 23.69
CA ARG A 350 30.89 -7.71 23.35
C ARG A 350 30.04 -9.00 23.27
N ASP A 351 28.84 -9.00 23.85
CA ASP A 351 27.98 -10.19 23.97
C ASP A 351 26.66 -10.07 23.19
N GLU A 352 26.27 -8.85 22.80
CA GLU A 352 24.94 -8.53 22.29
C GLU A 352 24.95 -7.37 21.28
N ILE A 353 24.19 -7.51 20.20
CA ILE A 353 23.88 -6.48 19.20
C ILE A 353 22.36 -6.33 19.16
N GLN A 354 21.86 -5.13 19.45
CA GLN A 354 20.44 -4.79 19.33
C GLN A 354 20.17 -4.15 17.98
N LEU A 355 19.28 -4.76 17.21
CA LEU A 355 18.81 -4.27 15.92
C LEU A 355 17.42 -3.66 16.08
N VAL A 356 17.19 -2.48 15.49
CA VAL A 356 15.90 -1.79 15.43
C VAL A 356 15.49 -1.56 13.99
N ALA A 357 14.20 -1.36 13.76
CA ALA A 357 13.66 -0.95 12.48
C ALA A 357 13.35 0.56 12.44
N TYR A 358 13.54 1.16 11.27
CA TYR A 358 13.07 2.51 10.93
C TYR A 358 12.27 2.47 9.63
N PHE A 359 11.06 3.02 9.66
CA PHE A 359 10.22 3.24 8.48
C PHE A 359 10.51 4.61 7.85
N ARG A 360 9.94 4.85 6.66
CA ARG A 360 10.02 6.11 5.92
C ARG A 360 8.65 6.57 5.45
N THR A 361 8.58 7.81 5.00
CA THR A 361 7.39 8.39 4.36
C THR A 361 7.52 8.25 2.85
N CYS A 362 6.44 7.86 2.17
CA CYS A 362 6.37 7.75 0.71
C CYS A 362 5.09 8.44 0.20
N ARG A 363 5.15 8.96 -1.03
CA ARG A 363 4.06 9.68 -1.71
C ARG A 363 4.14 9.44 -3.21
N ARG A 364 3.05 9.65 -3.95
CA ARG A 364 3.11 9.76 -5.42
C ARG A 364 2.55 11.06 -5.95
N SER A 365 3.24 11.59 -6.95
CA SER A 365 2.86 12.79 -7.70
C SER A 365 1.84 12.52 -8.83
N GLY A 366 1.41 11.27 -9.04
CA GLY A 366 0.41 10.90 -10.04
C GLY A 366 0.35 9.40 -10.37
N GLU A 367 -0.44 9.06 -11.38
CA GLU A 367 -0.48 7.71 -11.97
C GLU A 367 0.75 7.46 -12.87
N GLY A 368 1.18 6.21 -13.07
CA GLY A 368 2.45 5.84 -13.73
C GLY A 368 3.79 6.23 -13.06
N THR A 369 3.87 7.21 -12.13
CA THR A 369 5.15 7.68 -11.55
C THR A 369 5.76 6.75 -10.50
N ALA A 370 7.08 6.84 -10.28
CA ALA A 370 7.74 6.20 -9.14
C ALA A 370 7.34 6.86 -7.82
N ALA A 371 7.41 6.12 -6.70
CA ALA A 371 7.19 6.70 -5.38
C ALA A 371 8.35 7.64 -5.00
N ASP A 372 7.98 8.81 -4.50
CA ASP A 372 8.85 9.81 -3.88
C ASP A 372 8.89 9.48 -2.39
N CYS A 373 10.06 9.15 -1.85
CA CYS A 373 10.21 8.60 -0.51
C CYS A 373 11.31 9.32 0.26
N SER A 374 11.05 9.64 1.52
CA SER A 374 12.07 10.18 2.42
C SER A 374 13.15 9.13 2.74
N PRO A 375 14.30 9.56 3.26
CA PRO A 375 15.18 8.67 4.01
C PRO A 375 14.42 8.05 5.20
N TYR A 376 14.88 6.92 5.74
CA TYR A 376 14.21 6.25 6.86
C TYR A 376 14.54 6.92 8.20
N GLY A 377 13.51 7.18 9.00
CA GLY A 377 13.63 7.84 10.31
C GLY A 377 12.41 7.76 11.23
N ILE A 378 11.32 7.08 10.83
CA ILE A 378 10.18 6.79 11.72
C ILE A 378 10.56 5.56 12.56
N GLY A 379 10.94 5.79 13.82
CA GLY A 379 11.51 4.77 14.71
C GLY A 379 12.10 5.38 16.00
N PRO A 380 12.89 4.63 16.79
CA PRO A 380 13.25 3.24 16.58
C PRO A 380 12.13 2.28 17.01
N ILE A 381 11.98 1.18 16.28
CA ILE A 381 11.13 0.05 16.65
C ILE A 381 12.03 -1.12 17.04
N PRO A 382 11.95 -1.67 18.28
CA PRO A 382 12.66 -2.89 18.66
C PRO A 382 12.42 -4.01 17.63
N PHE A 383 13.48 -4.60 17.10
CA PHE A 383 13.36 -5.55 15.99
C PHE A 383 13.89 -6.94 16.36
N MET A 384 15.19 -7.08 16.62
CA MET A 384 15.76 -8.34 17.10
C MET A 384 17.07 -8.12 17.86
N VAL A 385 17.43 -9.10 18.70
CA VAL A 385 18.72 -9.16 19.38
C VAL A 385 19.52 -10.33 18.81
N VAL A 386 20.79 -10.11 18.48
CA VAL A 386 21.71 -11.15 18.00
C VAL A 386 23.03 -11.09 18.78
N LYS A 387 23.74 -12.21 18.87
CA LYS A 387 25.04 -12.30 19.54
C LYS A 387 26.18 -12.25 18.51
N PRO A 388 27.37 -11.77 18.89
CA PRO A 388 28.56 -11.94 18.05
C PRO A 388 28.83 -13.43 17.80
N GLY A 389 29.00 -13.79 16.53
CA GLY A 389 29.06 -15.18 16.06
C GLY A 389 27.74 -15.71 15.48
N ASP A 390 26.60 -15.05 15.73
CA ASP A 390 25.32 -15.47 15.16
C ASP A 390 25.24 -15.23 13.64
N ALA A 391 24.48 -16.09 12.98
CA ALA A 391 24.17 -15.97 11.57
C ALA A 391 22.96 -15.04 11.36
N VAL A 392 23.16 -13.97 10.59
CA VAL A 392 22.18 -12.90 10.34
C VAL A 392 21.89 -12.81 8.84
N PHE A 393 20.61 -12.69 8.49
CA PHE A 393 20.19 -12.43 7.11
C PHE A 393 20.34 -10.95 6.76
N LEU A 394 20.93 -10.66 5.59
CA LEU A 394 21.18 -9.29 5.12
C LEU A 394 20.45 -8.92 3.82
N GLY A 395 19.59 -9.78 3.28
CA GLY A 395 18.91 -9.50 2.02
C GLY A 395 19.86 -9.41 0.82
N GLN A 396 19.33 -8.98 -0.33
CA GLN A 396 20.14 -8.70 -1.53
C GLN A 396 20.77 -7.31 -1.54
N GLN A 397 20.15 -6.33 -0.89
CA GLN A 397 20.57 -4.93 -1.01
C GLN A 397 21.86 -4.60 -0.25
N ALA A 398 22.19 -5.36 0.79
CA ALA A 398 23.27 -4.99 1.71
C ALA A 398 24.66 -5.00 1.05
N PHE A 399 24.99 -5.99 0.22
CA PHE A 399 26.34 -6.15 -0.36
C PHE A 399 26.56 -5.44 -1.71
N GLY A 400 25.61 -4.61 -2.14
CA GLY A 400 25.65 -3.92 -3.43
C GLY A 400 25.30 -4.81 -4.63
N ALA A 401 24.49 -4.25 -5.53
CA ALA A 401 24.05 -4.86 -6.79
C ALA A 401 23.22 -6.17 -6.70
N ILE A 402 21.91 -6.03 -6.48
CA ILE A 402 20.93 -6.23 -7.56
C ILE A 402 19.83 -5.15 -7.40
N PRO A 403 19.40 -4.42 -8.46
CA PRO A 403 18.16 -3.66 -8.37
C PRO A 403 17.00 -4.62 -8.12
N TYR A 404 16.16 -4.32 -7.12
CA TYR A 404 14.91 -5.04 -6.89
C TYR A 404 13.99 -4.80 -8.10
N SER A 405 14.03 -5.72 -9.06
CA SER A 405 13.02 -5.83 -10.09
C SER A 405 12.01 -6.85 -9.61
N PRO A 406 10.82 -6.43 -9.13
CA PRO A 406 9.73 -7.34 -8.83
C PRO A 406 9.17 -7.88 -10.15
N THR A 407 9.92 -8.78 -10.79
CA THR A 407 9.34 -9.65 -11.80
C THR A 407 8.42 -10.57 -11.02
N PRO A 408 7.09 -10.51 -11.21
CA PRO A 408 6.21 -11.44 -10.54
C PRO A 408 6.55 -12.82 -11.10
N GLU A 409 7.20 -13.66 -10.30
CA GLU A 409 7.20 -15.10 -10.55
C GLU A 409 5.74 -15.49 -10.68
N THR A 410 5.34 -15.77 -11.91
CA THR A 410 4.00 -16.22 -12.24
C THR A 410 3.88 -17.57 -11.58
N PRO A 411 3.02 -17.75 -10.55
CA PRO A 411 2.82 -19.06 -9.99
C PRO A 411 2.39 -19.95 -11.14
N ALA A 412 3.12 -21.05 -11.37
CA ALA A 412 2.61 -22.08 -12.25
C ALA A 412 1.21 -22.43 -11.73
N LEU A 413 0.19 -22.28 -12.58
CA LEU A 413 -1.20 -22.57 -12.23
C LEU A 413 -1.23 -23.91 -11.51
N ALA A 414 -1.81 -23.93 -10.31
CA ALA A 414 -2.07 -25.19 -9.63
C ALA A 414 -2.88 -26.07 -10.61
N PRO A 415 -2.50 -27.34 -10.82
CA PRO A 415 -3.05 -28.14 -11.91
C PRO A 415 -4.57 -28.38 -11.81
N ASP A 416 -5.20 -28.06 -10.67
CA ASP A 416 -6.64 -28.09 -10.45
C ASP A 416 -7.38 -26.85 -11.03
N GLU A 417 -6.82 -25.64 -10.95
CA GLU A 417 -7.46 -24.43 -11.48
C GLU A 417 -7.54 -24.44 -13.02
N SER A 418 -6.47 -24.88 -13.70
CA SER A 418 -6.50 -25.05 -15.16
C SER A 418 -7.53 -26.09 -15.58
N SER A 419 -7.74 -27.14 -14.78
CA SER A 419 -8.75 -28.17 -15.05
C SER A 419 -10.17 -27.62 -14.89
N ARG A 420 -10.42 -26.76 -13.90
CA ARG A 420 -11.72 -26.11 -13.68
C ARG A 420 -12.14 -25.18 -14.82
N VAL A 421 -11.20 -24.42 -15.40
CA VAL A 421 -11.50 -23.58 -16.57
C VAL A 421 -11.85 -24.43 -17.79
N SER A 422 -11.13 -25.53 -18.04
CA SER A 422 -11.46 -26.47 -19.11
C SER A 422 -12.84 -27.11 -18.94
N GLN A 423 -13.17 -27.59 -17.74
CA GLN A 423 -14.49 -28.18 -17.42
C GLN A 423 -15.64 -27.16 -17.60
N ALA A 424 -15.42 -25.89 -17.27
CA ALA A 424 -16.43 -24.84 -17.48
C ALA A 424 -16.67 -24.52 -18.97
N ILE A 425 -15.67 -24.72 -19.83
CA ILE A 425 -15.79 -24.56 -21.29
C ILE A 425 -16.52 -25.78 -21.89
N GLU A 426 -16.17 -27.01 -21.50
CA GLU A 426 -16.87 -28.23 -21.93
C GLU A 426 -18.35 -28.21 -21.53
N ALA A 427 -18.66 -27.81 -20.30
CA ALA A 427 -20.04 -27.67 -19.81
C ALA A 427 -20.88 -26.63 -20.60
N LEU A 428 -20.24 -25.72 -21.33
CA LEU A 428 -20.93 -24.77 -22.19
C LEU A 428 -21.25 -25.31 -23.59
N ALA A 429 -20.38 -26.16 -24.12
CA ALA A 429 -20.60 -26.84 -25.39
C ALA A 429 -21.83 -27.78 -25.30
N ASP A 430 -22.02 -28.43 -24.16
CA ASP A 430 -23.11 -29.38 -23.93
C ASP A 430 -24.47 -28.73 -23.61
N ASN A 431 -24.52 -27.44 -23.20
CA ASN A 431 -25.79 -26.79 -22.84
C ASN A 431 -25.84 -25.28 -23.16
N PRO A 432 -26.01 -24.88 -24.44
CA PRO A 432 -26.00 -23.48 -24.89
C PRO A 432 -27.25 -22.67 -24.50
N GLY A 433 -28.07 -23.16 -23.57
CA GLY A 433 -29.26 -22.45 -23.08
C GLY A 433 -28.93 -21.22 -22.23
N PRO A 434 -29.92 -20.35 -21.93
CA PRO A 434 -29.70 -19.13 -21.15
C PRO A 434 -29.13 -19.37 -19.75
N ALA A 435 -29.34 -20.56 -19.16
CA ALA A 435 -28.71 -20.95 -17.89
C ALA A 435 -27.19 -21.16 -18.02
N GLY A 436 -26.72 -21.75 -19.11
CA GLY A 436 -25.29 -21.90 -19.41
C GLY A 436 -24.61 -20.54 -19.65
N LEU A 437 -25.27 -19.65 -20.41
CA LEU A 437 -24.79 -18.29 -20.65
C LEU A 437 -24.61 -17.47 -19.35
N VAL A 438 -25.53 -17.62 -18.37
CA VAL A 438 -25.39 -16.94 -17.06
C VAL A 438 -24.19 -17.51 -16.29
N ALA A 439 -24.03 -18.83 -16.23
CA ALA A 439 -22.86 -19.44 -15.59
C ALA A 439 -21.53 -18.98 -16.24
N PHE A 440 -21.46 -19.00 -17.57
CA PHE A 440 -20.27 -18.53 -18.30
C PHE A 440 -19.98 -17.06 -18.04
N SER A 441 -21.00 -16.19 -18.05
CA SER A 441 -20.81 -14.76 -17.81
C SER A 441 -20.22 -14.49 -16.42
N SER A 442 -20.61 -15.27 -15.41
CA SER A 442 -20.06 -15.17 -14.05
C SER A 442 -18.60 -15.65 -13.98
N THR A 443 -18.29 -16.81 -14.56
CA THR A 443 -16.93 -17.35 -14.57
C THR A 443 -15.97 -16.52 -15.42
N LEU A 444 -16.42 -16.03 -16.58
CA LEU A 444 -15.64 -15.16 -17.45
C LEU A 444 -15.44 -13.77 -16.83
N ALA A 445 -16.44 -13.21 -16.13
CA ALA A 445 -16.26 -11.98 -15.38
C ALA A 445 -15.25 -12.13 -14.24
N LEU A 446 -15.28 -13.24 -13.50
CA LEU A 446 -14.26 -13.56 -12.49
C LEU A 446 -12.86 -13.71 -13.10
N ALA A 447 -12.73 -14.42 -14.24
CA ALA A 447 -11.47 -14.56 -14.94
C ALA A 447 -10.94 -13.23 -15.53
N LEU A 448 -11.83 -12.36 -16.01
CA LEU A 448 -11.51 -11.00 -16.48
C LEU A 448 -11.05 -10.10 -15.33
N VAL A 449 -11.77 -10.10 -14.21
CA VAL A 449 -11.39 -9.33 -13.00
C VAL A 449 -10.05 -9.82 -12.46
N TRP A 450 -9.83 -11.14 -12.39
CA TRP A 450 -8.56 -11.74 -11.96
C TRP A 450 -7.40 -11.42 -12.92
N GLY A 451 -7.63 -11.53 -14.24
CA GLY A 451 -6.63 -11.21 -15.26
C GLY A 451 -6.25 -9.72 -15.32
N LEU A 452 -7.23 -8.82 -15.13
CA LEU A 452 -7.01 -7.39 -15.00
C LEU A 452 -6.26 -7.05 -13.70
N TRP A 453 -6.60 -7.71 -12.58
CA TRP A 453 -5.91 -7.55 -11.29
C TRP A 453 -4.46 -8.02 -11.30
N LYS A 454 -4.10 -8.98 -12.17
CA LYS A 454 -2.72 -9.46 -12.36
C LYS A 454 -1.89 -8.69 -13.39
N GLY A 455 -2.44 -7.67 -14.05
CA GLY A 455 -1.67 -6.73 -14.88
C GLY A 455 -1.01 -7.31 -16.14
N ASN A 456 -1.42 -8.49 -16.62
CA ASN A 456 -0.86 -9.12 -17.83
C ASN A 456 -1.89 -9.25 -18.97
N PRO A 457 -2.12 -8.17 -19.74
CA PRO A 457 -3.11 -8.19 -20.82
C PRO A 457 -2.76 -9.18 -21.95
N ALA A 458 -1.50 -9.56 -22.14
CA ALA A 458 -1.09 -10.47 -23.21
C ALA A 458 -1.63 -11.90 -23.01
N GLN A 459 -1.68 -12.40 -21.78
CA GLN A 459 -2.33 -13.68 -21.50
C GLN A 459 -3.86 -13.59 -21.66
N LEU A 460 -4.47 -12.47 -21.27
CA LEU A 460 -5.91 -12.24 -21.48
C LEU A 460 -6.27 -12.25 -22.97
N PHE A 461 -5.49 -11.56 -23.81
CA PHE A 461 -5.67 -11.59 -25.27
C PHE A 461 -5.42 -12.99 -25.85
N THR A 462 -4.45 -13.75 -25.33
CA THR A 462 -4.23 -15.14 -25.77
C THR A 462 -5.42 -16.04 -25.41
N LEU A 463 -5.97 -15.93 -24.19
CA LEU A 463 -7.14 -16.68 -23.75
C LEU A 463 -8.39 -16.32 -24.57
N LEU A 464 -8.63 -15.02 -24.79
CA LEU A 464 -9.73 -14.54 -25.64
C LEU A 464 -9.57 -14.97 -27.10
N ALA A 465 -8.34 -14.99 -27.63
CA ALA A 465 -8.05 -15.48 -28.98
C ALA A 465 -8.22 -17.00 -29.12
N GLN A 466 -8.00 -17.77 -28.05
CA GLN A 466 -8.30 -19.19 -27.99
C GLN A 466 -9.83 -19.42 -28.00
N VAL A 467 -10.55 -18.80 -27.05
CA VAL A 467 -12.01 -18.92 -26.91
C VAL A 467 -12.75 -18.46 -28.17
N THR A 468 -12.30 -17.39 -28.84
CA THR A 468 -12.92 -16.93 -30.10
C THR A 468 -12.59 -17.79 -31.31
N ARG A 469 -11.53 -18.60 -31.26
CA ARG A 469 -11.18 -19.57 -32.33
C ARG A 469 -11.99 -20.86 -32.23
N ASP A 470 -12.37 -21.25 -31.03
CA ASP A 470 -13.08 -22.52 -30.75
C ASP A 470 -14.62 -22.38 -30.77
N LEU A 471 -15.16 -21.15 -30.92
CA LEU A 471 -16.59 -20.93 -31.11
C LEU A 471 -17.05 -21.31 -32.54
N PRO A 472 -18.07 -22.18 -32.69
CA PRO A 472 -18.57 -22.55 -34.01
C PRO A 472 -19.27 -21.37 -34.70
N PRO A 473 -19.19 -21.24 -36.04
CA PRO A 473 -19.76 -20.12 -36.78
C PRO A 473 -21.30 -20.13 -36.71
N VAL A 474 -21.88 -18.99 -36.32
CA VAL A 474 -23.33 -18.80 -36.22
C VAL A 474 -23.97 -18.90 -37.61
N GLN A 475 -24.66 -20.01 -37.89
CA GLN A 475 -25.47 -20.16 -39.10
C GLN A 475 -26.77 -19.34 -38.98
N ASN A 476 -26.83 -18.22 -39.70
CA ASN A 476 -28.06 -17.46 -39.88
C ASN A 476 -29.10 -18.26 -40.69
N GLN A 477 -30.01 -18.96 -40.00
CA GLN A 477 -31.21 -19.50 -40.62
C GLN A 477 -32.25 -18.38 -40.83
N SER A 478 -32.26 -17.81 -42.04
CA SER A 478 -33.36 -16.96 -42.50
C SER A 478 -34.17 -17.66 -43.59
N GLN A 479 -35.47 -17.80 -43.32
CA GLN A 479 -36.57 -18.05 -44.26
C GLN A 479 -36.54 -19.29 -45.16
N LYS A 480 -37.43 -20.25 -44.86
CA LYS A 480 -38.22 -20.96 -45.90
C LYS A 480 -39.50 -21.59 -45.33
N HIS A 481 -40.63 -20.90 -45.47
CA HIS A 481 -41.82 -21.36 -46.22
C HIS A 481 -43.10 -20.61 -45.83
N SER A 482 -43.77 -20.07 -46.85
CA SER A 482 -45.19 -19.78 -46.81
C SER A 482 -45.99 -20.99 -47.31
N SER A 483 -47.15 -21.27 -46.68
CA SER A 483 -48.47 -21.29 -47.34
C SER A 483 -49.52 -22.11 -46.56
N THR A 484 -50.72 -21.53 -46.49
CA THR A 484 -52.05 -22.18 -46.43
C THR A 484 -52.20 -23.65 -45.96
N ARG A 485 -52.96 -23.87 -44.87
CA ARG A 485 -54.34 -24.40 -44.99
C ARG A 485 -55.20 -24.36 -43.71
N SER A 486 -56.45 -23.98 -43.92
CA SER A 486 -57.71 -24.38 -43.27
C SER A 486 -57.73 -25.12 -41.92
N ARG A 487 -58.51 -24.56 -40.98
CA ARG A 487 -59.24 -25.32 -39.93
C ARG A 487 -60.02 -26.50 -40.53
N PRO A 488 -60.22 -27.56 -39.74
CA PRO A 488 -61.60 -27.94 -39.42
C PRO A 488 -61.89 -28.06 -37.92
N ASN A 489 -63.18 -27.87 -37.65
CA ASN A 489 -63.92 -28.09 -36.40
C ASN A 489 -63.87 -29.57 -35.95
N PRO A 490 -64.05 -29.84 -34.64
CA PRO A 490 -65.07 -30.83 -34.30
C PRO A 490 -66.04 -30.35 -33.19
N LYS A 491 -67.34 -30.48 -33.47
CA LYS A 491 -68.39 -30.51 -32.45
C LYS A 491 -68.77 -31.98 -32.16
N SER A 492 -69.24 -32.21 -30.93
CA SER A 492 -70.18 -33.26 -30.49
C SER A 492 -69.81 -34.75 -30.65
N GLN A 493 -69.67 -35.44 -29.50
CA GLN A 493 -70.60 -36.46 -28.95
C GLN A 493 -70.10 -36.76 -27.50
N LYS A 494 -70.81 -36.54 -26.39
CA LYS A 494 -72.09 -37.06 -25.84
C LYS A 494 -72.11 -38.58 -25.54
N LYS A 495 -71.98 -38.88 -24.24
CA LYS A 495 -72.52 -40.03 -23.46
C LYS A 495 -72.38 -41.46 -24.01
N ALA A 496 -71.67 -42.30 -23.25
CA ALA A 496 -72.33 -43.28 -22.38
C ALA A 496 -71.75 -43.11 -20.96
#